data_AF-A0A662HEW0-F1
#
_entry.id   AF-A0A662HEW0-F1
#
_cell.length_a   1.000
_cell.length_b   1.000
_cell.length_c   1.000
_cell.angle_alpha   90.00
_cell.angle_beta   90.00
_cell.angle_gamma   90.00
#
_symmetry.space_group_name_H-M   'P 1'
#
loop_
_entity.id
_entity.type
_entity.pdbx_description
1 polymer ?
#
loop_
_entity_poly.entity_id
_entity_poly.type
_entity_poly.pdbx_seq_one_letter_code
_entity_poly.pdbx_strand_id
1 'polypeptide(L)'
;MALLAYTKSFRTKHVLNFVYVLLVLLVLLINPTQCFLASFTYSIKTVEGKYISLQVHDDVDEWVIANTKQLCKLIDNVTGNIIDALEVNITGKINITIISPTLGKKLGVKRIPFLLTDRGIILVFTPYERRGALPFPIEDKPVEDKDLLNMNYVLGWIIDGITIYLLLNNVSYWHNDAAFGLMEALITYFLLKIMPSKYIVTHKLLKYPHGFTASMINLGYYKPLEEAIINYRSYARSYAWEVDSFGYWIIEKYGVRKFIAAYKLLAENATSQVFKEIYGVNLSELEREWLEYLKSKYGEERFTKTTILYLASSNPVIIYDDTYSDLEQASYEMKNILANLAYNFLETKTTIKVMAYSQVKKRFDELLRSHNVLILTLSNTTMFDNIIKAMKHKYLKKCNEGFSFDGIKNCLPSKNDILMLVDETYNGKIAGVIVGNSIEAIKNNSSLLLRLHPFSMGSCYIRKKLYVIFPSTLPKGEEGVSNIMALMLFIAFLAILFLEVVIRRVFSEV
;
A
#
# COMPACT_ATOMS: atom_id res chain seq x y z
N MET A 1 27.49 -69.31 -38.57
CA MET A 1 28.07 -68.77 -37.32
C MET A 1 27.95 -67.23 -37.16
N ALA A 2 27.33 -66.48 -38.09
CA ALA A 2 27.14 -65.03 -37.96
C ALA A 2 25.77 -64.59 -37.36
N LEU A 3 24.72 -65.43 -37.44
CA LEU A 3 23.38 -65.11 -36.90
C LEU A 3 23.31 -65.20 -35.36
N LEU A 4 24.11 -66.08 -34.74
CA LEU A 4 24.14 -66.26 -33.27
C LEU A 4 24.88 -65.12 -32.54
N ALA A 5 25.86 -64.47 -33.19
CA ALA A 5 26.56 -63.32 -32.61
C ALA A 5 25.71 -62.04 -32.64
N TYR A 6 24.90 -61.87 -33.70
CA TYR A 6 24.02 -60.69 -33.82
C TYR A 6 22.84 -60.75 -32.84
N THR A 7 22.25 -61.93 -32.64
CA THR A 7 21.18 -62.13 -31.63
C THR A 7 21.68 -62.01 -30.19
N LYS A 8 22.94 -62.38 -29.91
CA LYS A 8 23.56 -62.16 -28.59
C LYS A 8 23.80 -60.67 -28.32
N SER A 9 24.40 -59.95 -29.27
CA SER A 9 24.66 -58.50 -29.16
C SER A 9 23.36 -57.66 -29.04
N PHE A 10 22.33 -58.01 -29.82
CA PHE A 10 21.04 -57.33 -29.79
C PHE A 10 20.29 -57.56 -28.47
N ARG A 11 20.29 -58.80 -27.94
CA ARG A 11 19.71 -59.10 -26.61
C ARG A 11 20.43 -58.37 -25.48
N THR A 12 21.77 -58.30 -25.49
CA THR A 12 22.51 -57.62 -24.41
C THR A 12 22.26 -56.11 -24.40
N LYS A 13 22.14 -55.47 -25.58
CA LYS A 13 21.89 -54.02 -25.69
C LYS A 13 20.47 -53.63 -25.25
N HIS A 14 19.48 -54.46 -25.55
CA HIS A 14 18.10 -54.24 -25.10
C HIS A 14 17.91 -54.56 -23.61
N VAL A 15 18.61 -55.57 -23.08
CA VAL A 15 18.60 -55.85 -21.64
C VAL A 15 19.28 -54.72 -20.86
N LEU A 16 20.39 -54.16 -21.37
CA LEU A 16 21.05 -53.02 -20.72
C LEU A 16 20.15 -51.77 -20.71
N ASN A 17 19.49 -51.47 -21.82
CA ASN A 17 18.55 -50.35 -21.89
C ASN A 17 17.32 -50.58 -21.01
N PHE A 18 16.81 -51.82 -20.93
CA PHE A 18 15.70 -52.14 -20.04
C PHE A 18 16.08 -52.01 -18.57
N VAL A 19 17.27 -52.47 -18.18
CA VAL A 19 17.81 -52.32 -16.82
C VAL A 19 18.05 -50.84 -16.50
N TYR A 20 18.55 -50.04 -17.46
CA TYR A 20 18.77 -48.60 -17.27
C TYR A 20 17.44 -47.84 -17.14
N VAL A 21 16.43 -48.17 -17.95
CA VAL A 21 15.08 -47.60 -17.84
C VAL A 21 14.42 -48.03 -16.53
N LEU A 22 14.61 -49.28 -16.10
CA LEU A 22 14.11 -49.77 -14.81
C LEU A 22 14.82 -49.07 -13.64
N LEU A 23 16.12 -48.82 -13.72
CA LEU A 23 16.89 -48.05 -12.74
C LEU A 23 16.46 -46.58 -12.70
N VAL A 24 16.24 -45.95 -13.84
CA VAL A 24 15.73 -44.57 -13.93
C VAL A 24 14.30 -44.51 -13.37
N LEU A 25 13.44 -45.50 -13.67
CA LEU A 25 12.11 -45.62 -13.07
C LEU A 25 12.19 -45.88 -11.56
N LEU A 26 13.12 -46.70 -11.06
CA LEU A 26 13.34 -46.93 -9.63
C LEU A 26 13.84 -45.66 -8.93
N VAL A 27 14.77 -44.90 -9.52
CA VAL A 27 15.22 -43.60 -9.00
C VAL A 27 14.08 -42.57 -9.03
N LEU A 28 13.23 -42.59 -10.07
CA LEU A 28 12.01 -41.78 -10.17
C LEU A 28 10.87 -42.27 -9.27
N LEU A 29 10.92 -43.49 -8.74
CA LEU A 29 9.97 -44.03 -7.74
C LEU A 29 10.49 -43.87 -6.30
N ILE A 30 11.80 -43.75 -6.11
CA ILE A 30 12.44 -43.48 -4.82
C ILE A 30 12.39 -41.97 -4.48
N ASN A 31 12.46 -41.07 -5.48
CA ASN A 31 12.34 -39.62 -5.25
C ASN A 31 10.95 -39.15 -4.75
N PRO A 32 9.82 -39.71 -5.21
CA PRO A 32 8.49 -39.40 -4.68
C PRO A 32 8.23 -40.07 -3.34
N THR A 33 8.86 -41.21 -3.04
CA THR A 33 8.66 -41.91 -1.77
C THR A 33 9.47 -41.31 -0.63
N GLN A 34 10.60 -40.64 -0.91
CA GLN A 34 11.23 -39.72 0.07
C GLN A 34 10.44 -38.42 0.29
N CYS A 35 9.53 -38.06 -0.62
CA CYS A 35 8.59 -36.94 -0.42
C CYS A 35 7.32 -37.30 0.36
N PHE A 36 7.04 -38.58 0.62
CA PHE A 36 5.78 -39.02 1.24
C PHE A 36 5.92 -39.67 2.62
N LEU A 37 7.13 -39.80 3.16
CA LEU A 37 7.39 -40.35 4.51
C LEU A 37 8.28 -39.46 5.38
N ALA A 38 8.48 -38.20 5.02
CA ALA A 38 8.64 -37.18 6.05
C ALA A 38 7.26 -37.01 6.70
N SER A 39 6.96 -37.84 7.70
CA SER A 39 6.17 -37.33 8.82
C SER A 39 6.95 -36.13 9.34
N PHE A 40 6.68 -34.96 8.77
CA PHE A 40 7.16 -33.70 9.31
C PHE A 40 6.57 -33.65 10.71
N THR A 41 7.33 -34.10 11.70
CA THR A 41 7.11 -33.78 13.10
C THR A 41 7.38 -32.30 13.21
N TYR A 42 6.39 -31.51 12.82
CA TYR A 42 6.43 -30.08 13.00
C TYR A 42 6.41 -29.82 14.49
N SER A 43 7.41 -29.11 14.95
CA SER A 43 7.51 -28.63 16.32
C SER A 43 6.89 -27.24 16.44
N ILE A 44 6.10 -27.04 17.49
CA ILE A 44 5.54 -25.73 17.81
C ILE A 44 6.27 -25.22 19.04
N LYS A 45 6.89 -24.04 18.91
CA LYS A 45 7.49 -23.31 20.03
C LYS A 45 6.40 -22.47 20.69
N THR A 46 6.14 -22.73 21.97
CA THR A 46 5.17 -21.96 22.76
C THR A 46 5.87 -21.01 23.72
N VAL A 47 5.43 -19.75 23.73
CA VAL A 47 5.86 -18.73 24.70
C VAL A 47 4.63 -18.11 25.33
N GLU A 48 4.57 -18.18 26.65
CA GLU A 48 3.43 -17.73 27.45
C GLU A 48 3.56 -16.25 27.85
N GLY A 49 2.51 -15.47 27.56
CA GLY A 49 2.29 -14.13 28.10
C GLY A 49 1.32 -14.14 29.28
N LYS A 50 0.88 -12.97 29.76
CA LYS A 50 -0.17 -12.84 30.78
C LYS A 50 -1.55 -13.16 30.19
N TYR A 51 -1.85 -12.63 29.02
CA TYR A 51 -3.15 -12.70 28.33
C TYR A 51 -3.12 -13.66 27.12
N ILE A 52 -1.94 -13.97 26.57
CA ILE A 52 -1.80 -14.80 25.36
C ILE A 52 -0.92 -16.03 25.57
N SER A 53 -1.13 -17.05 24.74
CA SER A 53 -0.17 -18.12 24.48
C SER A 53 0.30 -18.00 23.03
N LEU A 54 1.55 -17.57 22.81
CA LEU A 54 2.12 -17.43 21.47
C LEU A 54 2.74 -18.74 21.02
N GLN A 55 2.18 -19.32 19.97
CA GLN A 55 2.63 -20.56 19.34
C GLN A 55 3.26 -20.23 17.99
N VAL A 56 4.51 -20.62 17.78
CA VAL A 56 5.24 -20.39 16.54
C VAL A 56 5.60 -21.74 15.95
N HIS A 57 5.07 -22.00 14.76
CA HIS A 57 5.37 -23.22 14.03
C HIS A 57 6.80 -23.16 13.46
N ASP A 58 7.54 -24.26 13.49
CA ASP A 58 8.96 -24.30 13.07
C ASP A 58 9.21 -24.05 11.58
N ASP A 59 8.20 -24.26 10.74
CA ASP A 59 8.24 -23.97 9.30
C ASP A 59 8.10 -22.48 8.94
N VAL A 60 7.91 -21.60 9.95
CA VAL A 60 7.79 -20.16 9.73
C VAL A 60 9.15 -19.53 9.46
N ASP A 61 9.14 -18.30 8.96
CA ASP A 61 10.34 -17.50 8.74
C ASP A 61 11.26 -17.39 9.98
N GLU A 62 12.56 -17.55 9.77
CA GLU A 62 13.57 -17.52 10.84
C GLU A 62 13.51 -16.24 11.67
N TRP A 63 13.12 -15.11 11.07
CA TRP A 63 12.94 -13.86 11.79
C TRP A 63 11.90 -13.99 12.90
N VAL A 64 10.78 -14.67 12.65
CA VAL A 64 9.71 -14.88 13.65
C VAL A 64 10.20 -15.80 14.76
N ILE A 65 10.95 -16.84 14.42
CA ILE A 65 11.52 -17.81 15.38
C ILE A 65 12.53 -17.13 16.31
N ALA A 66 13.40 -16.29 15.75
CA ALA A 66 14.39 -15.51 16.49
C ALA A 66 13.72 -14.47 17.41
N ASN A 67 12.65 -13.82 16.94
CA ASN A 67 11.97 -12.74 17.66
C ASN A 67 10.79 -13.21 18.54
N THR A 68 10.53 -14.51 18.67
CA THR A 68 9.32 -15.03 19.35
C THR A 68 9.09 -14.47 20.75
N LYS A 69 10.15 -14.34 21.58
CA LYS A 69 10.00 -13.80 22.95
C LYS A 69 9.59 -12.33 22.95
N GLN A 70 10.18 -11.53 22.07
CA GLN A 70 9.85 -10.12 21.91
C GLN A 70 8.44 -9.94 21.34
N LEU A 71 8.08 -10.75 20.34
CA LEU A 71 6.74 -10.79 19.77
C LEU A 71 5.71 -11.11 20.85
N CYS A 72 5.94 -12.15 21.65
CA CYS A 72 5.04 -12.52 22.75
C CYS A 72 4.82 -11.32 23.70
N LYS A 73 5.90 -10.69 24.17
CA LYS A 73 5.80 -9.52 25.07
C LYS A 73 5.00 -8.35 24.45
N LEU A 74 5.25 -8.03 23.18
CA LEU A 74 4.58 -6.92 22.51
C LEU A 74 3.10 -7.22 22.28
N ILE A 75 2.79 -8.41 21.77
CA ILE A 75 1.42 -8.84 21.52
C ILE A 75 0.65 -8.93 22.85
N ASP A 76 1.26 -9.46 23.90
CA ASP A 76 0.63 -9.59 25.22
C ASP A 76 0.24 -8.23 25.81
N ASN A 77 1.15 -7.24 25.70
CA ASN A 77 0.88 -5.86 26.12
C ASN A 77 -0.26 -5.22 25.30
N VAL A 78 -0.22 -5.38 23.97
CA VAL A 78 -1.28 -4.89 23.09
C VAL A 78 -2.63 -5.53 23.43
N THR A 79 -2.64 -6.85 23.66
CA THR A 79 -3.84 -7.61 24.04
C THR A 79 -4.42 -7.12 25.35
N GLY A 80 -3.58 -6.94 26.37
CA GLY A 80 -3.99 -6.42 27.67
C GLY A 80 -4.64 -5.04 27.55
N ASN A 81 -4.04 -4.13 26.78
CA ASN A 81 -4.61 -2.79 26.57
C ASN A 81 -5.95 -2.83 25.83
N ILE A 82 -6.15 -3.75 24.87
CA ILE A 82 -7.45 -3.92 24.18
C ILE A 82 -8.49 -4.48 25.15
N ILE A 83 -8.14 -5.50 25.95
CA ILE A 83 -9.02 -6.09 26.96
C ILE A 83 -9.47 -5.02 27.96
N ASP A 84 -8.52 -4.25 28.49
CA ASP A 84 -8.77 -3.18 29.45
C ASP A 84 -9.67 -2.09 28.83
N ALA A 85 -9.42 -1.70 27.58
CA ALA A 85 -10.22 -0.69 26.89
C ALA A 85 -11.64 -1.16 26.55
N LEU A 86 -11.83 -2.46 26.26
CA LEU A 86 -13.13 -3.07 26.01
C LEU A 86 -13.89 -3.42 27.30
N GLU A 87 -13.23 -3.37 28.46
CA GLU A 87 -13.76 -3.81 29.77
C GLU A 87 -14.29 -5.26 29.73
N VAL A 88 -13.63 -6.14 28.96
CA VAL A 88 -14.03 -7.55 28.82
C VAL A 88 -13.24 -8.46 29.76
N ASN A 89 -13.89 -9.49 30.28
CA ASN A 89 -13.23 -10.50 31.10
C ASN A 89 -12.97 -11.75 30.25
N ILE A 90 -11.69 -12.12 30.08
CA ILE A 90 -11.33 -13.36 29.40
C ILE A 90 -11.06 -14.48 30.42
N THR A 91 -11.64 -15.65 30.18
CA THR A 91 -11.33 -16.86 30.95
C THR A 91 -10.20 -17.63 30.26
N GLY A 92 -8.98 -17.47 30.77
CA GLY A 92 -7.79 -18.11 30.20
C GLY A 92 -7.01 -17.21 29.25
N LYS A 93 -6.16 -17.81 28.41
CA LYS A 93 -5.30 -17.09 27.47
C LYS A 93 -5.78 -17.26 26.04
N ILE A 94 -5.59 -16.22 25.24
CA ILE A 94 -5.86 -16.25 23.80
C ILE A 94 -4.69 -16.94 23.09
N ASN A 95 -4.96 -18.02 22.37
CA ASN A 95 -3.95 -18.69 21.57
C ASN A 95 -3.65 -17.87 20.32
N ILE A 96 -2.38 -17.57 20.08
CA ILE A 96 -1.94 -16.87 18.88
C ILE A 96 -0.94 -17.78 18.18
N THR A 97 -1.32 -18.36 17.06
CA THR A 97 -0.48 -19.28 16.30
C THR A 97 0.06 -18.59 15.05
N ILE A 98 1.38 -18.44 14.91
CA ILE A 98 2.01 -17.90 13.71
C ILE A 98 2.52 -19.06 12.84
N ILE A 99 2.09 -19.07 11.58
CA ILE A 99 2.38 -20.14 10.60
C ILE A 99 2.93 -19.61 9.28
N SER A 100 3.55 -20.49 8.50
CA SER A 100 4.02 -20.18 7.15
C SER A 100 2.88 -19.95 6.14
N PRO A 101 3.14 -19.22 5.02
CA PRO A 101 2.17 -19.08 3.92
C PRO A 101 1.78 -20.42 3.29
N THR A 102 2.70 -21.38 3.27
CA THR A 102 2.45 -22.72 2.74
C THR A 102 1.40 -23.43 3.57
N LEU A 103 1.53 -23.38 4.90
CA LEU A 103 0.55 -23.98 5.81
C LEU A 103 -0.78 -23.19 5.79
N GLY A 104 -0.72 -21.86 5.75
CA GLY A 104 -1.90 -21.01 5.59
C GLY A 104 -2.73 -21.37 4.35
N LYS A 105 -2.08 -21.59 3.21
CA LYS A 105 -2.76 -22.04 1.97
C LYS A 105 -3.44 -23.40 2.15
N LYS A 106 -2.80 -24.34 2.86
CA LYS A 106 -3.41 -25.65 3.17
C LYS A 106 -4.63 -25.53 4.09
N LEU A 107 -4.61 -24.56 5.02
CA LEU A 107 -5.74 -24.23 5.90
C LEU A 107 -6.82 -23.38 5.22
N GLY A 108 -6.67 -23.07 3.93
CA GLY A 108 -7.67 -22.30 3.17
C GLY A 108 -7.61 -20.79 3.40
N VAL A 109 -6.53 -20.25 3.95
CA VAL A 109 -6.31 -18.81 4.05
C VAL A 109 -6.15 -18.21 2.65
N LYS A 110 -7.02 -17.26 2.29
CA LYS A 110 -7.07 -16.66 0.94
C LYS A 110 -6.64 -15.20 0.90
N ARG A 111 -7.41 -14.30 1.54
CA ARG A 111 -7.25 -12.84 1.42
C ARG A 111 -6.78 -12.16 2.70
N ILE A 112 -7.44 -12.46 3.82
CA ILE A 112 -7.06 -11.95 5.14
C ILE A 112 -5.99 -12.91 5.69
N PRO A 113 -4.82 -12.44 6.15
CA PRO A 113 -3.73 -13.31 6.55
C PRO A 113 -3.93 -13.89 7.96
N PHE A 114 -5.16 -14.00 8.45
CA PHE A 114 -5.46 -14.69 9.70
C PHE A 114 -6.77 -15.47 9.63
N LEU A 115 -6.91 -16.44 10.54
CA LEU A 115 -8.13 -17.17 10.83
C LEU A 115 -8.48 -17.00 12.30
N LEU A 116 -9.77 -16.97 12.59
CA LEU A 116 -10.28 -17.06 13.94
C LEU A 116 -10.56 -18.53 14.27
N THR A 117 -10.28 -18.90 15.51
CA THR A 117 -10.58 -20.20 16.09
C THR A 117 -11.31 -19.99 17.40
N ASP A 118 -11.92 -21.04 17.94
CA ASP A 118 -12.61 -20.99 19.23
C ASP A 118 -11.70 -20.61 20.41
N ARG A 119 -10.37 -20.68 20.23
CA ARG A 119 -9.39 -20.42 21.29
C ARG A 119 -8.47 -19.23 20.99
N GLY A 120 -8.63 -18.56 19.86
CA GLY A 120 -7.79 -17.43 19.46
C GLY A 120 -7.58 -17.35 17.95
N ILE A 121 -6.37 -16.99 17.51
CA ILE A 121 -6.09 -16.54 16.15
C ILE A 121 -4.93 -17.33 15.55
N ILE A 122 -5.05 -17.69 14.28
CA ILE A 122 -3.95 -18.20 13.47
C ILE A 122 -3.53 -17.11 12.50
N LEU A 123 -2.31 -16.60 12.62
CA LEU A 123 -1.70 -15.60 11.72
C LEU A 123 -0.78 -16.26 10.70
N VAL A 124 -0.99 -15.97 9.43
CA VAL A 124 -0.07 -16.31 8.34
C VAL A 124 0.96 -15.21 8.18
N PHE A 125 2.20 -15.50 8.57
CA PHE A 125 3.30 -14.56 8.40
C PHE A 125 3.90 -14.65 7.00
N THR A 126 3.75 -13.58 6.22
CA THR A 126 4.48 -13.45 4.96
C THR A 126 5.77 -12.66 5.21
N PRO A 127 6.96 -13.23 4.93
CA PRO A 127 8.23 -12.54 5.11
C PRO A 127 8.31 -11.26 4.29
N TYR A 128 9.06 -10.27 4.78
CA TYR A 128 9.27 -8.98 4.12
C TYR A 128 9.61 -9.13 2.62
N GLU A 129 10.49 -10.05 2.28
CA GLU A 129 10.99 -10.32 0.92
C GLU A 129 9.94 -10.94 -0.01
N ARG A 130 8.89 -11.53 0.56
CA ARG A 130 7.80 -12.20 -0.17
C ARG A 130 6.52 -11.38 -0.20
N ARG A 131 6.48 -10.23 0.47
CA ARG A 131 5.36 -9.29 0.38
C ARG A 131 5.39 -8.61 -0.99
N GLY A 132 4.23 -8.53 -1.63
CA GLY A 132 4.11 -8.04 -3.01
C GLY A 132 4.48 -6.56 -3.23
N ALA A 133 4.58 -5.76 -2.16
CA ALA A 133 4.99 -4.36 -2.20
C ALA A 133 5.75 -3.94 -0.94
N LEU A 134 6.73 -3.07 -1.13
CA LEU A 134 7.50 -2.42 -0.08
C LEU A 134 7.22 -0.90 -0.12
N PRO A 135 7.07 -0.18 1.01
CA PRO A 135 7.06 1.29 0.96
C PRO A 135 8.40 1.79 0.39
N PHE A 136 8.36 2.81 -0.47
CA PHE A 136 9.54 3.45 -1.02
C PHE A 136 10.33 4.14 0.09
N PRO A 137 11.68 4.07 0.09
CA PRO A 137 12.48 4.69 1.13
C PRO A 137 12.27 6.20 1.19
N ILE A 138 12.17 6.74 2.41
CA ILE A 138 12.10 8.17 2.72
C ILE A 138 13.50 8.62 3.14
N GLU A 139 14.04 9.68 2.52
CA GLU A 139 15.20 10.51 2.91
C GLU A 139 16.32 9.89 3.78
N ASP A 140 17.58 9.92 3.30
CA ASP A 140 18.90 9.69 3.96
C ASP A 140 19.08 8.51 4.94
N LYS A 141 18.02 7.82 5.32
CA LYS A 141 18.00 6.60 6.11
C LYS A 141 17.20 5.58 5.31
N PRO A 142 17.84 4.52 4.81
CA PRO A 142 17.12 3.53 4.04
C PRO A 142 15.97 2.96 4.90
N VAL A 143 14.76 2.90 4.32
CA VAL A 143 13.64 2.09 4.81
C VAL A 143 13.99 0.61 4.59
N GLU A 144 15.09 0.20 5.19
CA GLU A 144 15.67 -1.14 5.15
C GLU A 144 15.74 -1.77 6.53
N ASP A 145 15.14 -1.14 7.55
CA ASP A 145 14.91 -1.84 8.83
C ASP A 145 13.77 -2.86 8.63
N LYS A 146 14.16 -4.02 8.12
CA LYS A 146 13.30 -5.19 7.95
C LYS A 146 12.59 -5.56 9.25
N ASP A 147 13.22 -5.34 10.40
CA ASP A 147 12.63 -5.65 11.70
C ASP A 147 11.45 -4.73 11.98
N LEU A 148 11.59 -3.44 11.69
CA LEU A 148 10.50 -2.48 11.84
C LEU A 148 9.29 -2.83 10.96
N LEU A 149 9.52 -3.22 9.71
CA LEU A 149 8.46 -3.57 8.75
C LEU A 149 7.84 -4.94 9.03
N ASN A 150 8.61 -5.91 9.50
CA ASN A 150 8.09 -7.19 9.96
C ASN A 150 7.25 -7.02 11.23
N MET A 151 7.71 -6.19 12.17
CA MET A 151 6.98 -5.90 13.39
C MET A 151 5.68 -5.12 13.12
N ASN A 152 5.71 -4.12 12.22
CA ASN A 152 4.50 -3.43 11.78
C ASN A 152 3.46 -4.41 11.23
N TYR A 153 3.88 -5.31 10.33
CA TYR A 153 2.99 -6.29 9.72
C TYR A 153 2.37 -7.22 10.76
N VAL A 154 3.19 -7.82 11.64
CA VAL A 154 2.68 -8.75 12.66
C VAL A 154 1.71 -8.04 13.60
N LEU A 155 2.11 -6.90 14.17
CA LEU A 155 1.27 -6.20 15.14
C LEU A 155 -0.02 -5.67 14.52
N GLY A 156 0.00 -5.18 13.28
CA GLY A 156 -1.21 -4.71 12.59
C GLY A 156 -2.26 -5.81 12.47
N TRP A 157 -1.88 -6.97 11.94
CA TRP A 157 -2.80 -8.11 11.78
C TRP A 157 -3.21 -8.77 13.09
N ILE A 158 -2.35 -8.71 14.11
CA ILE A 158 -2.68 -9.22 15.44
C ILE A 158 -3.69 -8.31 16.14
N ILE A 159 -3.54 -6.98 16.07
CA ILE A 159 -4.52 -6.04 16.64
C ILE A 159 -5.89 -6.27 16.01
N ASP A 160 -5.92 -6.39 14.68
CA ASP A 160 -7.11 -6.70 13.91
C ASP A 160 -7.76 -8.01 14.39
N GLY A 161 -7.03 -9.12 14.33
CA GLY A 161 -7.53 -10.43 14.75
C GLY A 161 -7.97 -10.50 16.22
N ILE A 162 -7.24 -9.86 17.14
CA ILE A 162 -7.56 -9.86 18.58
C ILE A 162 -8.81 -9.04 18.86
N THR A 163 -8.91 -7.86 18.26
CA THR A 163 -10.09 -7.01 18.42
C THR A 163 -11.32 -7.75 17.96
N ILE A 164 -11.25 -8.35 16.76
CA ILE A 164 -12.33 -9.17 16.21
C ILE A 164 -12.67 -10.34 17.13
N TYR A 165 -11.67 -11.13 17.53
CA TYR A 165 -11.87 -12.28 18.42
C TYR A 165 -12.57 -11.88 19.72
N LEU A 166 -12.12 -10.80 20.37
CA LEU A 166 -12.70 -10.32 21.62
C LEU A 166 -14.13 -9.83 21.44
N LEU A 167 -14.42 -9.10 20.36
CA LEU A 167 -15.78 -8.64 20.06
C LEU A 167 -16.74 -9.82 19.87
N LEU A 168 -16.35 -10.81 19.07
CA LEU A 168 -17.18 -11.98 18.78
C LEU A 168 -17.48 -12.80 20.03
N ASN A 169 -16.49 -12.98 20.91
CA ASN A 169 -16.63 -13.86 22.07
C ASN A 169 -17.20 -13.16 23.31
N ASN A 170 -17.13 -11.82 23.41
CA ASN A 170 -17.44 -11.11 24.65
C ASN A 170 -18.40 -9.92 24.49
N VAL A 171 -18.61 -9.42 23.27
CA VAL A 171 -19.36 -8.16 23.05
C VAL A 171 -20.61 -8.41 22.23
N SER A 172 -20.47 -8.69 20.94
CA SER A 172 -21.54 -9.02 20.00
C SER A 172 -20.93 -9.40 18.65
N TYR A 173 -21.58 -10.31 17.93
CA TYR A 173 -21.28 -10.56 16.52
C TYR A 173 -21.79 -9.39 15.66
N TRP A 174 -21.09 -9.03 14.59
CA TRP A 174 -21.57 -8.05 13.62
C TRP A 174 -22.61 -8.72 12.70
N HIS A 175 -23.88 -8.70 13.10
CA HIS A 175 -24.93 -9.37 12.30
C HIS A 175 -25.26 -8.66 10.99
N ASN A 176 -24.74 -7.44 10.79
CA ASN A 176 -24.97 -6.63 9.62
C ASN A 176 -23.76 -5.77 9.26
N ASP A 177 -23.87 -5.15 8.09
CA ASP A 177 -22.84 -4.31 7.49
C ASP A 177 -22.54 -3.05 8.33
N ALA A 178 -23.54 -2.41 8.94
CA ALA A 178 -23.33 -1.22 9.79
C ALA A 178 -22.42 -1.52 10.99
N ALA A 179 -22.69 -2.62 11.69
CA ALA A 179 -21.86 -3.09 12.79
C ALA A 179 -20.45 -3.47 12.32
N PHE A 180 -20.31 -4.06 11.12
CA PHE A 180 -19.00 -4.33 10.53
C PHE A 180 -18.18 -3.05 10.32
N GLY A 181 -18.79 -1.97 9.81
CA GLY A 181 -18.09 -0.69 9.64
C GLY A 181 -17.58 -0.11 10.97
N LEU A 182 -18.39 -0.18 12.02
CA LEU A 182 -17.97 0.27 13.36
C LEU A 182 -16.87 -0.59 13.97
N MET A 183 -16.87 -1.90 13.69
CA MET A 183 -15.79 -2.80 14.07
C MET A 183 -14.46 -2.36 13.44
N GLU A 184 -14.44 -2.06 12.13
CA GLU A 184 -13.23 -1.55 11.44
C GLU A 184 -12.74 -0.23 12.06
N ALA A 185 -13.66 0.68 12.40
CA ALA A 185 -13.29 1.94 13.05
C ALA A 185 -12.67 1.75 14.44
N LEU A 186 -13.17 0.77 15.20
CA LEU A 186 -12.61 0.39 16.49
C LEU A 186 -11.22 -0.25 16.37
N ILE A 187 -11.02 -1.10 15.35
CA ILE A 187 -9.72 -1.67 15.01
C ILE A 187 -8.73 -0.55 14.67
N THR A 188 -9.15 0.42 13.84
CA THR A 188 -8.36 1.61 13.50
C THR A 188 -7.99 2.39 14.76
N TYR A 189 -8.94 2.58 15.69
CA TYR A 189 -8.69 3.24 16.97
C TYR A 189 -7.61 2.51 17.79
N PHE A 190 -7.74 1.19 17.97
CA PHE A 190 -6.76 0.42 18.73
C PHE A 190 -5.40 0.37 18.05
N LEU A 191 -5.35 0.24 16.73
CA LEU A 191 -4.11 0.28 15.97
C LEU A 191 -3.36 1.60 16.23
N LEU A 192 -4.05 2.73 16.20
CA LEU A 192 -3.42 4.03 16.37
C LEU A 192 -3.09 4.38 17.83
N LYS A 193 -3.92 3.95 18.78
CA LYS A 193 -3.78 4.29 20.20
C LYS A 193 -2.85 3.35 20.96
N ILE A 194 -2.85 2.05 20.64
CA ILE A 194 -2.19 1.01 21.42
C ILE A 194 -0.86 0.58 20.80
N MET A 195 -0.77 0.55 19.46
CA MET A 195 0.46 0.13 18.79
C MET A 195 1.58 1.14 19.05
N PRO A 196 2.82 0.69 19.34
CA PRO A 196 3.93 1.62 19.51
C PRO A 196 4.15 2.45 18.25
N SER A 197 4.22 3.78 18.40
CA SER A 197 4.17 4.72 17.29
C SER A 197 5.26 4.52 16.22
N LYS A 198 6.42 3.96 16.59
CA LYS A 198 7.51 3.62 15.66
C LYS A 198 7.12 2.55 14.64
N TYR A 199 6.11 1.73 14.94
CA TYR A 199 5.61 0.69 14.05
C TYR A 199 4.43 1.15 13.21
N ILE A 200 3.86 2.34 13.39
CA ILE A 200 2.65 2.78 12.66
C ILE A 200 3.03 3.61 11.42
N VAL A 201 3.90 3.07 10.56
CA VAL A 201 4.51 3.85 9.46
C VAL A 201 3.46 4.31 8.45
N THR A 202 2.68 3.39 7.88
CA THR A 202 1.74 3.70 6.80
C THR A 202 0.66 4.71 7.22
N HIS A 203 0.11 4.58 8.43
CA HIS A 203 -0.92 5.50 8.90
C HIS A 203 -0.36 6.90 9.14
N LYS A 204 0.87 7.02 9.66
CA LYS A 204 1.55 8.31 9.79
C LYS A 204 1.78 8.96 8.42
N LEU A 205 2.21 8.18 7.43
CA LEU A 205 2.45 8.68 6.07
C LEU A 205 1.17 9.22 5.41
N LEU A 206 0.03 8.59 5.71
CA LEU A 206 -1.29 8.96 5.17
C LEU A 206 -2.09 9.89 6.09
N LYS A 207 -1.55 10.29 7.25
CA LYS A 207 -2.31 11.03 8.29
C LYS A 207 -3.68 10.37 8.58
N TYR A 208 -3.74 9.04 8.54
CA TYR A 208 -4.98 8.27 8.66
C TYR A 208 -5.48 8.26 10.12
N PRO A 209 -6.81 8.30 10.37
CA PRO A 209 -7.91 8.38 9.41
C PRO A 209 -8.35 9.80 9.04
N HIS A 210 -8.13 10.79 9.91
CA HIS A 210 -8.73 12.12 9.76
C HIS A 210 -8.14 12.94 8.60
N GLY A 211 -6.82 13.04 8.52
CA GLY A 211 -6.17 13.83 7.46
C GLY A 211 -6.47 13.24 6.09
N PHE A 212 -6.53 11.91 6.00
CA PHE A 212 -6.98 11.21 4.81
C PHE A 212 -8.43 11.55 4.44
N THR A 213 -9.35 11.44 5.39
CA THR A 213 -10.78 11.72 5.16
C THR A 213 -11.01 13.16 4.73
N ALA A 214 -10.38 14.12 5.44
CA ALA A 214 -10.45 15.54 5.07
C ALA A 214 -9.89 15.79 3.67
N SER A 215 -8.78 15.14 3.31
CA SER A 215 -8.20 15.24 1.97
C SER A 215 -9.14 14.74 0.88
N MET A 216 -9.88 13.66 1.12
CA MET A 216 -10.85 13.15 0.16
C MET A 216 -12.10 14.04 0.05
N ILE A 217 -12.63 14.54 1.17
CA ILE A 217 -13.73 15.53 1.20
C ILE A 217 -13.35 16.78 0.41
N ASN A 218 -12.13 17.29 0.59
CA ASN A 218 -11.62 18.46 -0.12
C ASN A 218 -11.51 18.26 -1.64
N LEU A 219 -11.48 17.01 -2.12
CA LEU A 219 -11.49 16.66 -3.54
C LEU A 219 -12.90 16.39 -4.08
N GLY A 220 -13.94 16.63 -3.27
CA GLY A 220 -15.34 16.46 -3.67
C GLY A 220 -15.87 15.05 -3.49
N TYR A 221 -15.13 14.17 -2.82
CA TYR A 221 -15.58 12.83 -2.52
C TYR A 221 -16.07 12.77 -1.06
N TYR A 222 -17.36 12.48 -0.87
CA TYR A 222 -17.98 12.38 0.45
C TYR A 222 -19.25 11.54 0.39
N LYS A 223 -19.41 10.59 1.30
CA LYS A 223 -20.63 9.84 1.54
C LYS A 223 -21.20 10.25 2.91
N PRO A 224 -22.46 10.72 2.98
CA PRO A 224 -23.10 11.05 4.26
C PRO A 224 -23.06 9.88 5.24
N LEU A 225 -22.96 10.15 6.54
CA LEU A 225 -22.80 9.08 7.55
C LEU A 225 -23.98 8.11 7.59
N GLU A 226 -25.20 8.56 7.29
CA GLU A 226 -26.36 7.68 7.14
C GLU A 226 -26.09 6.60 6.08
N GLU A 227 -25.51 6.99 4.95
CA GLU A 227 -25.21 6.06 3.87
C GLU A 227 -23.94 5.24 4.15
N ALA A 228 -22.92 5.87 4.72
CA ALA A 228 -21.63 5.23 5.02
C ALA A 228 -21.73 4.21 6.18
N ILE A 229 -22.65 4.41 7.13
CA ILE A 229 -22.83 3.53 8.29
C ILE A 229 -24.08 2.66 8.14
N ILE A 230 -25.27 3.26 7.98
CA ILE A 230 -26.54 2.50 8.04
C ILE A 230 -26.76 1.70 6.76
N ASN A 231 -26.51 2.30 5.61
CA ASN A 231 -26.63 1.63 4.30
C ASN A 231 -25.30 1.04 3.80
N TYR A 232 -24.34 0.82 4.71
CA TYR A 232 -23.02 0.27 4.38
C TYR A 232 -23.14 -1.05 3.62
N ARG A 233 -22.23 -1.27 2.67
CA ARG A 233 -22.17 -2.50 1.88
C ARG A 233 -20.77 -3.09 1.97
N SER A 234 -20.59 -4.09 2.83
CA SER A 234 -19.29 -4.69 3.12
C SER A 234 -18.60 -5.30 1.88
N TYR A 235 -19.38 -5.79 0.92
CA TYR A 235 -18.88 -6.33 -0.35
C TYR A 235 -18.48 -5.26 -1.36
N ALA A 236 -19.03 -4.04 -1.23
CA ALA A 236 -18.72 -2.96 -2.13
C ALA A 236 -17.36 -2.33 -1.77
N ARG A 237 -16.95 -2.34 -0.48
CA ARG A 237 -15.69 -1.73 0.08
C ARG A 237 -15.38 -0.31 -0.41
N SER A 238 -16.31 0.27 -1.15
CA SER A 238 -16.27 1.56 -1.79
C SER A 238 -16.59 2.60 -0.72
N TYR A 239 -15.62 3.47 -0.47
CA TYR A 239 -15.86 4.73 0.23
C TYR A 239 -16.48 4.61 1.64
N ALA A 240 -15.73 4.08 2.62
CA ALA A 240 -16.17 4.04 4.02
C ALA A 240 -15.09 4.45 5.03
N TRP A 241 -14.08 5.19 4.59
CA TRP A 241 -13.11 5.81 5.50
C TRP A 241 -13.73 6.89 6.38
N GLU A 242 -14.90 7.42 6.01
CA GLU A 242 -15.71 8.24 6.90
C GLU A 242 -16.05 7.49 8.17
N VAL A 243 -16.34 6.19 8.09
CA VAL A 243 -16.66 5.36 9.25
C VAL A 243 -15.44 5.25 10.16
N ASP A 244 -14.24 5.05 9.60
CA ASP A 244 -13.00 4.99 10.38
C ASP A 244 -12.68 6.34 11.05
N SER A 245 -12.81 7.44 10.31
CA SER A 245 -12.54 8.78 10.84
C SER A 245 -13.60 9.23 11.84
N PHE A 246 -14.88 9.00 11.56
CA PHE A 246 -15.98 9.31 12.47
C PHE A 246 -15.92 8.44 13.72
N GLY A 247 -15.71 7.13 13.56
CA GLY A 247 -15.59 6.19 14.67
C GLY A 247 -14.38 6.51 15.55
N TYR A 248 -13.23 6.85 14.96
CA TYR A 248 -12.09 7.33 15.74
C TYR A 248 -12.43 8.59 16.54
N TRP A 249 -13.05 9.59 15.89
CA TRP A 249 -13.43 10.85 16.53
C TRP A 249 -14.46 10.64 17.66
N ILE A 250 -15.48 9.82 17.43
CA ILE A 250 -16.55 9.61 18.41
C ILE A 250 -16.04 8.80 19.62
N ILE A 251 -15.08 7.88 19.42
CA ILE A 251 -14.42 7.17 20.53
C ILE A 251 -13.57 8.14 21.35
N GLU A 252 -12.77 9.01 20.73
CA GLU A 252 -11.98 10.00 21.47
C GLU A 252 -12.87 11.00 22.22
N LYS A 253 -14.03 11.36 21.65
CA LYS A 253 -14.96 12.32 22.25
C LYS A 253 -15.83 11.74 23.37
N TYR A 254 -16.33 10.51 23.20
CA TYR A 254 -17.35 9.92 24.09
C TYR A 254 -16.91 8.64 24.80
N GLY A 255 -15.73 8.10 24.47
CA GLY A 255 -15.15 6.91 25.05
C GLY A 255 -15.56 5.60 24.38
N VAL A 256 -14.69 4.59 24.51
CA VAL A 256 -14.88 3.23 23.94
C VAL A 256 -16.18 2.60 24.44
N ARG A 257 -16.54 2.78 25.72
CA ARG A 257 -17.75 2.17 26.30
C ARG A 257 -19.04 2.60 25.60
N LYS A 258 -19.20 3.90 25.29
CA LYS A 258 -20.36 4.40 24.54
C LYS A 258 -20.35 3.89 23.10
N PHE A 259 -19.18 3.87 22.47
CA PHE A 259 -19.02 3.30 21.12
C PHE A 259 -19.46 1.83 21.06
N ILE A 260 -19.04 1.01 22.02
CA ILE A 260 -19.45 -0.39 22.12
C ILE A 260 -20.96 -0.53 22.31
N ALA A 261 -21.59 0.34 23.11
CA ALA A 261 -23.04 0.32 23.26
C ALA A 261 -23.77 0.61 21.93
N ALA A 262 -23.29 1.59 21.15
CA ALA A 262 -23.82 1.87 19.82
C ALA A 262 -23.59 0.70 18.85
N TYR A 263 -22.40 0.11 18.85
CA TYR A 263 -22.07 -1.08 18.06
C TYR A 263 -23.04 -2.25 18.33
N LYS A 264 -23.32 -2.55 19.61
CA LYS A 264 -24.23 -3.64 19.99
C LYS A 264 -25.65 -3.40 19.46
N LEU A 265 -26.21 -2.21 19.70
CA LEU A 265 -27.55 -1.87 19.25
C LEU A 265 -27.67 -1.85 17.73
N LEU A 266 -26.64 -1.35 17.03
CA LEU A 266 -26.63 -1.37 15.57
C LEU A 266 -26.51 -2.79 15.01
N ALA A 267 -25.80 -3.69 15.68
CA ALA A 267 -25.74 -5.10 15.29
C ALA A 267 -27.12 -5.77 15.34
N GLU A 268 -27.96 -5.41 16.31
CA GLU A 268 -29.33 -5.93 16.43
C GLU A 268 -30.30 -5.25 15.45
N ASN A 269 -30.18 -3.92 15.31
CA ASN A 269 -31.07 -3.12 14.47
C ASN A 269 -30.32 -1.92 13.87
N ALA A 270 -29.97 -2.02 12.59
CA ALA A 270 -29.23 -0.99 11.87
C ALA A 270 -30.11 0.24 11.59
N THR A 271 -30.17 1.19 12.55
CA THR A 271 -30.93 2.44 12.42
C THR A 271 -30.13 3.62 12.98
N SER A 272 -30.33 4.80 12.39
CA SER A 272 -29.70 6.04 12.89
C SER A 272 -30.25 6.53 14.23
N GLN A 273 -31.39 5.99 14.68
CA GLN A 273 -31.97 6.31 15.99
C GLN A 273 -31.08 5.86 17.15
N VAL A 274 -30.26 4.82 16.95
CA VAL A 274 -29.28 4.33 17.95
C VAL A 274 -28.34 5.46 18.42
N PHE A 275 -27.95 6.37 17.52
CA PHE A 275 -27.06 7.46 17.88
C PHE A 275 -27.71 8.43 18.86
N LYS A 276 -29.00 8.72 18.68
CA LYS A 276 -29.75 9.56 19.62
C LYS A 276 -29.90 8.89 20.98
N GLU A 277 -30.13 7.58 21.00
CA GLU A 277 -30.27 6.81 22.24
C GLU A 277 -28.97 6.77 23.06
N ILE A 278 -27.81 6.59 22.40
CA ILE A 278 -26.51 6.43 23.07
C ILE A 278 -25.81 7.77 23.34
N TYR A 279 -25.87 8.70 22.39
CA TYR A 279 -25.12 9.96 22.44
C TYR A 279 -26.01 11.16 22.79
N GLY A 280 -27.34 11.00 22.82
CA GLY A 280 -28.30 12.06 23.15
C GLY A 280 -28.67 12.97 21.96
N VAL A 281 -27.99 12.82 20.82
CA VAL A 281 -28.15 13.62 19.61
C VAL A 281 -28.21 12.71 18.38
N ASN A 282 -28.90 13.15 17.33
CA ASN A 282 -29.06 12.34 16.12
C ASN A 282 -27.76 12.27 15.29
N LEU A 283 -27.68 11.29 14.39
CA LEU A 283 -26.48 11.07 13.56
C LEU A 283 -26.12 12.31 12.73
N SER A 284 -27.10 13.05 12.21
CA SER A 284 -26.87 14.28 11.43
C SER A 284 -26.20 15.39 12.24
N GLU A 285 -26.50 15.50 13.53
CA GLU A 285 -25.86 16.49 14.40
C GLU A 285 -24.42 16.08 14.74
N LEU A 286 -24.19 14.79 15.03
CA LEU A 286 -22.84 14.26 15.21
C LEU A 286 -21.98 14.41 13.95
N GLU A 287 -22.57 14.16 12.78
CA GLU A 287 -21.94 14.35 11.47
C GLU A 287 -21.49 15.81 11.29
N ARG A 288 -22.37 16.77 11.57
CA ARG A 288 -22.04 18.20 11.51
C ARG A 288 -20.86 18.56 12.41
N GLU A 289 -20.87 18.12 13.67
CA GLU A 289 -19.79 18.40 14.61
C GLU A 289 -18.45 17.77 14.19
N TRP A 290 -18.50 16.54 13.69
CA TRP A 290 -17.32 15.84 13.17
C TRP A 290 -16.75 16.53 11.93
N LEU A 291 -17.60 16.97 11.00
CA LEU A 291 -17.16 17.73 9.82
C LEU A 291 -16.56 19.10 10.21
N GLU A 292 -17.13 19.79 11.19
CA GLU A 292 -16.55 21.02 11.75
C GLU A 292 -15.15 20.77 12.36
N TYR A 293 -14.99 19.66 13.10
CA TYR A 293 -13.69 19.21 13.61
C TYR A 293 -12.69 18.95 12.48
N LEU A 294 -13.08 18.19 11.45
CA LEU A 294 -12.21 17.90 10.31
C LEU A 294 -11.80 19.16 9.58
N LYS A 295 -12.74 20.08 9.32
CA LYS A 295 -12.47 21.36 8.67
C LYS A 295 -11.49 22.21 9.49
N SER A 296 -11.68 22.27 10.81
CA SER A 296 -10.81 23.04 11.72
C SER A 296 -9.38 22.50 11.79
N LYS A 297 -9.21 21.17 11.83
CA LYS A 297 -7.90 20.53 12.08
C LYS A 297 -7.16 20.10 10.82
N TYR A 298 -7.89 19.79 9.75
CA TYR A 298 -7.37 19.15 8.54
C TYR A 298 -7.92 19.77 7.25
N GLY A 299 -8.59 20.93 7.31
CA GLY A 299 -9.27 21.55 6.16
C GLY A 299 -8.36 21.90 4.97
N GLU A 300 -7.04 21.95 5.18
CA GLU A 300 -6.06 22.22 4.12
C GLU A 300 -5.46 20.94 3.50
N GLU A 301 -5.75 19.75 4.05
CA GLU A 301 -5.21 18.50 3.53
C GLU A 301 -5.71 18.25 2.11
N ARG A 302 -4.78 18.04 1.18
CA ARG A 302 -5.08 17.69 -0.22
C ARG A 302 -4.09 16.68 -0.78
N PHE A 303 -3.38 15.93 0.06
CA PHE A 303 -2.33 15.02 -0.39
C PHE A 303 -2.88 13.85 -1.23
N THR A 304 -4.15 13.48 -1.07
CA THR A 304 -4.77 12.41 -1.85
C THR A 304 -4.91 12.76 -3.34
N LYS A 305 -4.80 14.05 -3.71
CA LYS A 305 -4.82 14.49 -5.11
C LYS A 305 -3.70 13.87 -5.94
N THR A 306 -2.59 13.50 -5.29
CA THR A 306 -1.45 12.91 -5.98
C THR A 306 -1.50 11.38 -6.00
N THR A 307 -2.64 10.76 -5.68
CA THR A 307 -2.74 9.29 -5.60
C THR A 307 -3.25 8.67 -6.90
N ILE A 308 -2.91 7.40 -7.14
CA ILE A 308 -3.46 6.60 -8.24
C ILE A 308 -5.00 6.60 -8.19
N LEU A 309 -5.59 6.58 -7.00
CA LEU A 309 -7.03 6.62 -6.83
C LEU A 309 -7.67 7.91 -7.38
N TYR A 310 -7.05 9.06 -7.11
CA TYR A 310 -7.51 10.33 -7.68
C TYR A 310 -7.26 10.39 -9.19
N LEU A 311 -6.10 9.93 -9.66
CA LEU A 311 -5.83 9.81 -11.10
C LEU A 311 -6.93 9.02 -11.78
N ALA A 312 -7.23 7.81 -11.29
CA ALA A 312 -8.21 6.91 -11.84
C ALA A 312 -9.60 7.54 -11.99
N SER A 313 -9.99 8.39 -11.04
CA SER A 313 -11.30 9.07 -11.00
C SER A 313 -11.37 10.36 -11.79
N SER A 314 -10.24 10.92 -12.17
CA SER A 314 -10.14 12.23 -12.84
C SER A 314 -10.28 12.22 -14.37
N ASN A 315 -10.83 11.14 -14.96
CA ASN A 315 -10.92 10.93 -16.41
C ASN A 315 -9.58 11.15 -17.16
N PRO A 316 -8.51 10.41 -16.79
CA PRO A 316 -7.18 10.64 -17.31
C PRO A 316 -7.04 10.29 -18.80
N VAL A 317 -6.04 10.89 -19.44
CA VAL A 317 -5.57 10.52 -20.78
C VAL A 317 -4.34 9.65 -20.66
N ILE A 318 -4.35 8.46 -21.25
CA ILE A 318 -3.18 7.60 -21.37
C ILE A 318 -2.52 7.88 -22.72
N ILE A 319 -1.25 8.28 -22.70
CA ILE A 319 -0.43 8.47 -23.89
C ILE A 319 0.63 7.38 -23.92
N TYR A 320 0.76 6.65 -25.02
CA TYR A 320 1.80 5.63 -25.17
C TYR A 320 2.75 5.96 -26.32
N ASP A 321 4.02 5.57 -26.18
CA ASP A 321 4.98 5.66 -27.26
C ASP A 321 4.67 4.58 -28.32
N ASP A 322 4.12 5.01 -29.45
CA ASP A 322 3.67 4.14 -30.52
C ASP A 322 4.80 3.65 -31.44
N THR A 323 6.06 3.97 -31.11
CA THR A 323 7.23 3.30 -31.71
C THR A 323 7.40 1.86 -31.22
N TYR A 324 6.71 1.46 -30.14
CA TYR A 324 6.72 0.11 -29.57
C TYR A 324 5.29 -0.45 -29.47
N SER A 325 4.95 -1.43 -30.32
CA SER A 325 3.61 -2.02 -30.39
C SER A 325 3.10 -2.59 -29.08
N ASP A 326 3.99 -3.11 -28.24
CA ASP A 326 3.61 -3.66 -26.93
C ASP A 326 3.05 -2.63 -25.95
N LEU A 327 3.39 -1.35 -26.12
CA LEU A 327 2.92 -0.27 -25.25
C LEU A 327 1.45 0.07 -25.50
N GLU A 328 0.95 -0.17 -26.71
CA GLU A 328 -0.47 -0.02 -27.02
C GLU A 328 -1.29 -0.99 -26.16
N GLN A 329 -0.98 -2.28 -26.19
CA GLN A 329 -1.68 -3.29 -25.40
C GLN A 329 -1.61 -2.97 -23.90
N ALA A 330 -0.42 -2.64 -23.39
CA ALA A 330 -0.23 -2.29 -21.98
C ALA A 330 -1.08 -1.06 -21.57
N SER A 331 -1.23 -0.08 -22.45
CA SER A 331 -2.05 1.11 -22.20
C SER A 331 -3.55 0.80 -22.07
N TYR A 332 -4.07 -0.13 -22.87
CA TYR A 332 -5.46 -0.58 -22.78
C TYR A 332 -5.72 -1.42 -21.51
N GLU A 333 -4.78 -2.29 -21.14
CA GLU A 333 -4.84 -3.00 -19.85
C GLU A 333 -4.86 -2.02 -18.68
N MET A 334 -4.02 -0.99 -18.74
CA MET A 334 -3.94 0.04 -17.71
C MET A 334 -5.23 0.85 -17.59
N LYS A 335 -5.84 1.22 -18.73
CA LYS A 335 -7.18 1.82 -18.77
C LYS A 335 -8.20 0.97 -18.03
N ASN A 336 -8.23 -0.34 -18.27
CA ASN A 336 -9.17 -1.23 -17.59
C ASN A 336 -8.90 -1.32 -16.07
N ILE A 337 -7.63 -1.33 -15.67
CA ILE A 337 -7.27 -1.36 -14.24
C ILE A 337 -7.70 -0.06 -13.54
N LEU A 338 -7.40 1.10 -14.12
CA LEU A 338 -7.78 2.40 -13.56
C LEU A 338 -9.30 2.56 -13.49
N ALA A 339 -10.04 2.18 -14.54
CA ALA A 339 -11.51 2.24 -14.53
C ALA A 339 -12.10 1.35 -13.43
N ASN A 340 -11.59 0.12 -13.28
CA ASN A 340 -12.00 -0.78 -12.20
C ASN A 340 -11.65 -0.24 -10.82
N LEU A 341 -10.48 0.42 -10.67
CA LEU A 341 -10.07 1.01 -9.40
C LEU A 341 -10.99 2.17 -9.01
N ALA A 342 -11.28 3.09 -9.93
CA ALA A 342 -12.24 4.18 -9.69
C ALA A 342 -13.63 3.66 -9.32
N TYR A 343 -14.14 2.66 -10.04
CA TYR A 343 -15.44 2.08 -9.75
C TYR A 343 -15.47 1.36 -8.39
N ASN A 344 -14.48 0.49 -8.12
CA ASN A 344 -14.47 -0.32 -6.91
C ASN A 344 -14.19 0.49 -5.62
N PHE A 345 -13.46 1.60 -5.72
CA PHE A 345 -13.09 2.40 -4.53
C PHE A 345 -13.92 3.67 -4.36
N LEU A 346 -14.34 4.32 -5.45
CA LEU A 346 -15.05 5.59 -5.43
C LEU A 346 -16.47 5.51 -6.00
N GLU A 347 -16.90 4.34 -6.51
CA GLU A 347 -18.19 4.16 -7.22
C GLU A 347 -18.33 5.06 -8.46
N THR A 348 -17.20 5.58 -8.97
CA THR A 348 -17.18 6.51 -10.10
C THR A 348 -16.93 5.77 -11.41
N LYS A 349 -17.79 5.99 -12.40
CA LYS A 349 -17.53 5.58 -13.79
C LYS A 349 -16.66 6.63 -14.47
N THR A 350 -15.54 6.20 -15.04
CA THR A 350 -14.54 7.11 -15.59
C THR A 350 -14.33 6.85 -17.08
N THR A 351 -14.18 7.94 -17.83
CA THR A 351 -13.88 7.89 -19.26
C THR A 351 -12.40 8.10 -19.45
N ILE A 352 -11.67 7.00 -19.65
CA ILE A 352 -10.23 7.01 -19.88
C ILE A 352 -9.96 6.94 -21.38
N LYS A 353 -9.24 7.94 -21.90
CA LYS A 353 -8.82 7.99 -23.31
C LYS A 353 -7.43 7.39 -23.44
N VAL A 354 -7.17 6.69 -24.54
CA VAL A 354 -5.86 6.15 -24.89
C VAL A 354 -5.45 6.77 -26.22
N MET A 355 -4.25 7.34 -26.31
CA MET A 355 -3.75 8.06 -27.49
C MET A 355 -2.30 7.68 -27.79
N ALA A 356 -1.99 7.49 -29.07
CA ALA A 356 -0.62 7.29 -29.53
C ALA A 356 0.15 8.61 -29.48
N TYR A 357 1.43 8.58 -29.08
CA TYR A 357 2.26 9.77 -29.00
C TYR A 357 2.39 10.50 -30.34
N SER A 358 2.52 9.78 -31.46
CA SER A 358 2.56 10.38 -32.80
C SER A 358 1.36 11.27 -33.12
N GLN A 359 0.17 10.95 -32.59
CA GLN A 359 -1.07 11.70 -32.80
C GLN A 359 -1.12 13.00 -31.99
N VAL A 360 -0.43 13.02 -30.85
CA VAL A 360 -0.51 14.12 -29.88
C VAL A 360 0.77 14.94 -29.77
N LYS A 361 1.85 14.53 -30.46
CA LYS A 361 3.19 15.14 -30.39
C LYS A 361 3.19 16.67 -30.47
N LYS A 362 2.38 17.26 -31.36
CA LYS A 362 2.30 18.72 -31.54
C LYS A 362 1.59 19.46 -30.40
N ARG A 363 0.72 18.76 -29.67
CA ARG A 363 -0.09 19.30 -28.55
C ARG A 363 0.29 18.68 -27.22
N PHE A 364 1.44 18.02 -27.15
CA PHE A 364 1.85 17.24 -25.97
C PHE A 364 1.92 18.14 -24.72
N ASP A 365 2.58 19.30 -24.82
CA ASP A 365 2.67 20.26 -23.71
C ASP A 365 1.30 20.83 -23.29
N GLU A 366 0.39 21.01 -24.25
CA GLU A 366 -0.99 21.45 -23.98
C GLU A 366 -1.78 20.36 -23.26
N LEU A 367 -1.68 19.11 -23.72
CA LEU A 367 -2.35 17.95 -23.12
C LEU A 367 -1.87 17.68 -21.71
N LEU A 368 -0.56 17.79 -21.48
CA LEU A 368 0.00 17.82 -20.14
C LEU A 368 -0.76 18.92 -19.37
N ARG A 369 -0.59 20.21 -19.67
CA ARG A 369 -1.19 21.30 -18.86
C ARG A 369 -2.71 21.25 -18.62
N SER A 370 -3.48 20.58 -19.48
CA SER A 370 -4.95 20.59 -19.45
C SER A 370 -5.60 19.32 -18.90
N HIS A 371 -4.89 18.20 -18.82
CA HIS A 371 -5.45 16.91 -18.41
C HIS A 371 -4.54 16.24 -17.39
N ASN A 372 -5.10 15.32 -16.60
CA ASN A 372 -4.27 14.34 -15.88
C ASN A 372 -3.83 13.28 -16.88
N VAL A 373 -2.53 13.04 -16.97
CA VAL A 373 -1.96 12.21 -18.03
C VAL A 373 -1.19 11.04 -17.43
N LEU A 374 -1.43 9.87 -17.98
CA LEU A 374 -0.61 8.70 -17.76
C LEU A 374 0.22 8.45 -19.01
N ILE A 375 1.54 8.32 -18.89
CA ILE A 375 2.43 8.17 -20.03
C ILE A 375 3.14 6.84 -19.97
N LEU A 376 3.12 6.04 -21.03
CA LEU A 376 3.88 4.80 -21.15
C LEU A 376 4.95 4.97 -22.23
N THR A 377 6.22 4.91 -21.85
CA THR A 377 7.36 5.21 -22.75
C THR A 377 8.60 4.39 -22.37
N LEU A 378 9.58 4.26 -23.25
CA LEU A 378 10.91 3.76 -22.87
C LEU A 378 11.88 4.91 -22.56
N SER A 379 12.86 4.67 -21.68
CA SER A 379 13.83 5.69 -21.22
C SER A 379 14.80 6.21 -22.30
N ASN A 380 14.86 5.58 -23.47
CA ASN A 380 15.71 5.97 -24.60
C ASN A 380 14.95 6.69 -25.73
N THR A 381 13.69 7.07 -25.51
CA THR A 381 12.81 7.62 -26.56
C THR A 381 12.78 9.14 -26.57
N THR A 382 12.40 9.72 -27.72
CA THR A 382 12.14 11.17 -27.83
C THR A 382 10.96 11.60 -26.96
N MET A 383 9.97 10.72 -26.75
CA MET A 383 8.87 10.98 -25.83
C MET A 383 9.39 11.16 -24.40
N PHE A 384 10.28 10.28 -23.94
CA PHE A 384 10.92 10.39 -22.63
C PHE A 384 11.71 11.70 -22.46
N ASP A 385 12.53 12.07 -23.44
CA ASP A 385 13.30 13.33 -23.38
C ASP A 385 12.37 14.56 -23.27
N ASN A 386 11.25 14.54 -23.99
CA ASN A 386 10.27 15.62 -23.93
C ASN A 386 9.55 15.69 -22.58
N ILE A 387 9.27 14.54 -21.96
CA ILE A 387 8.70 14.50 -20.62
C ILE A 387 9.69 15.07 -19.61
N ILE A 388 10.94 14.60 -19.61
CA ILE A 388 11.98 15.12 -18.70
C ILE A 388 12.12 16.64 -18.81
N LYS A 389 12.06 17.18 -20.04
CA LYS A 389 12.07 18.62 -20.31
C LYS A 389 10.84 19.33 -19.76
N ALA A 390 9.64 18.79 -19.99
CA ALA A 390 8.39 19.34 -19.48
C ALA A 390 8.36 19.36 -17.93
N MET A 391 8.93 18.32 -17.31
CA MET A 391 9.04 18.17 -15.86
C MET A 391 10.10 19.05 -15.19
N LYS A 392 10.97 19.71 -15.98
CA LYS A 392 12.12 20.49 -15.48
C LYS A 392 13.01 19.71 -14.51
N HIS A 393 13.19 18.40 -14.73
CA HIS A 393 14.07 17.53 -13.93
C HIS A 393 13.77 17.42 -12.43
N LYS A 394 12.58 17.80 -11.95
CA LYS A 394 12.28 17.86 -10.50
C LYS A 394 12.34 16.52 -9.79
N TYR A 395 11.88 15.44 -10.44
CA TYR A 395 11.72 14.13 -9.81
C TYR A 395 12.48 13.01 -10.51
N LEU A 396 12.87 13.24 -11.77
CA LEU A 396 13.49 12.26 -12.64
C LEU A 396 14.59 12.95 -13.44
N LYS A 397 15.78 12.35 -13.44
CA LYS A 397 16.96 12.85 -14.15
C LYS A 397 17.45 11.78 -15.11
N LYS A 398 17.91 12.19 -16.28
CA LYS A 398 18.59 11.28 -17.23
C LYS A 398 20.01 11.03 -16.74
N CYS A 399 20.49 9.80 -16.86
CA CYS A 399 21.88 9.42 -16.59
C CYS A 399 22.42 8.57 -17.75
N ASN A 400 23.73 8.33 -17.79
CA ASN A 400 24.43 7.77 -18.96
C ASN A 400 23.84 6.43 -19.47
N GLU A 401 23.23 5.65 -18.58
CA GLU A 401 22.55 4.39 -18.92
C GLU A 401 21.16 4.29 -18.27
N GLY A 402 20.40 5.41 -18.26
CA GLY A 402 18.98 5.38 -17.93
C GLY A 402 18.46 6.62 -17.24
N PHE A 403 17.89 6.42 -16.06
CA PHE A 403 17.38 7.52 -15.26
C PHE A 403 17.63 7.29 -13.76
N SER A 404 17.56 8.37 -13.00
CA SER A 404 17.56 8.34 -11.54
C SER A 404 16.39 9.15 -11.00
N PHE A 405 15.89 8.73 -9.84
CA PHE A 405 14.96 9.51 -9.06
C PHE A 405 15.70 10.55 -8.24
N ASP A 406 15.03 11.67 -7.96
CA ASP A 406 15.57 12.62 -6.99
C ASP A 406 15.72 11.96 -5.61
N GLY A 407 16.88 12.15 -4.96
CA GLY A 407 17.26 11.46 -3.73
C GLY A 407 17.90 10.06 -3.91
N ILE A 408 17.87 9.46 -5.11
CA ILE A 408 18.58 8.20 -5.41
C ILE A 408 19.82 8.50 -6.25
N LYS A 409 21.01 8.30 -5.67
CA LYS A 409 22.30 8.56 -6.34
C LYS A 409 22.63 7.58 -7.47
N ASN A 410 22.01 6.40 -7.50
CA ASN A 410 22.32 5.35 -8.47
C ASN A 410 21.50 5.50 -9.75
N CYS A 411 22.18 5.48 -10.89
CA CYS A 411 21.54 5.32 -12.20
C CYS A 411 20.90 3.92 -12.29
N LEU A 412 19.61 3.88 -12.65
CA LEU A 412 18.89 2.63 -12.88
C LEU A 412 19.09 2.20 -14.36
N PRO A 413 19.33 0.92 -14.66
CA PRO A 413 19.80 0.46 -15.97
C PRO A 413 18.79 0.72 -17.12
N SER A 414 19.27 0.89 -18.37
CA SER A 414 18.44 1.23 -19.54
C SER A 414 18.80 0.55 -20.87
N LYS A 415 18.21 -0.60 -21.15
CA LYS A 415 18.06 -1.01 -22.57
C LYS A 415 16.63 -1.38 -22.96
N ASN A 416 15.78 -1.80 -22.02
CA ASN A 416 14.41 -2.27 -22.28
C ASN A 416 13.38 -1.78 -21.22
N ASP A 417 13.71 -0.73 -20.48
CA ASP A 417 12.93 -0.30 -19.31
C ASP A 417 11.72 0.54 -19.76
N ILE A 418 10.51 0.06 -19.46
CA ILE A 418 9.30 0.88 -19.61
C ILE A 418 9.18 1.76 -18.38
N LEU A 419 9.07 3.05 -18.65
CA LEU A 419 8.64 4.04 -17.72
C LEU A 419 7.16 4.37 -17.94
N MET A 420 6.37 4.20 -16.88
CA MET A 420 4.99 4.64 -16.80
C MET A 420 4.90 5.86 -15.88
N LEU A 421 4.76 7.06 -16.42
CA LEU A 421 4.68 8.30 -15.64
C LEU A 421 3.23 8.69 -15.38
N VAL A 422 2.89 8.99 -14.12
CA VAL A 422 1.60 9.54 -13.70
C VAL A 422 1.79 11.03 -13.45
N ASP A 423 1.28 11.87 -14.35
CA ASP A 423 1.37 13.32 -14.24
C ASP A 423 0.03 13.95 -13.82
N GLU A 424 0.05 14.85 -12.82
CA GLU A 424 -1.07 15.71 -12.44
C GLU A 424 -0.73 17.14 -12.88
N THR A 425 -0.96 17.40 -14.15
CA THR A 425 -0.42 18.58 -14.80
C THR A 425 -1.29 19.83 -14.62
N TYR A 426 -2.48 19.74 -14.01
CA TYR A 426 -3.30 20.93 -13.69
C TYR A 426 -2.62 21.86 -12.66
N ASN A 427 -1.65 21.37 -11.89
CA ASN A 427 -0.88 22.15 -10.90
C ASN A 427 0.65 22.08 -11.09
N GLY A 428 1.12 21.58 -12.24
CA GLY A 428 2.56 21.47 -12.54
C GLY A 428 3.34 20.51 -11.62
N LYS A 429 2.69 19.44 -11.13
CA LYS A 429 3.32 18.43 -10.28
C LYS A 429 3.04 17.03 -10.81
N ILE A 430 4.10 16.25 -10.94
CA ILE A 430 3.98 14.82 -11.22
C ILE A 430 3.47 14.14 -9.96
N ALA A 431 2.38 13.42 -10.10
CA ALA A 431 1.73 12.73 -9.00
C ALA A 431 2.29 11.32 -8.77
N GLY A 432 3.05 10.74 -9.69
CA GLY A 432 3.66 9.43 -9.47
C GLY A 432 4.53 8.92 -10.60
N VAL A 433 5.41 7.97 -10.27
CA VAL A 433 6.22 7.27 -11.27
C VAL A 433 6.08 5.77 -11.05
N ILE A 434 5.71 5.08 -12.12
CA ILE A 434 5.77 3.64 -12.21
C ILE A 434 6.93 3.25 -13.13
N VAL A 435 7.89 2.50 -12.61
CA VAL A 435 9.02 1.97 -13.39
C VAL A 435 8.84 0.49 -13.52
N GLY A 436 8.86 -0.03 -14.74
CA GLY A 436 9.08 -1.43 -15.03
C GLY A 436 10.44 -1.63 -15.68
N ASN A 437 11.19 -2.63 -15.22
CA ASN A 437 12.46 -3.01 -15.83
C ASN A 437 12.30 -3.81 -17.14
N SER A 438 11.07 -4.12 -17.56
CA SER A 438 10.75 -4.68 -18.88
C SER A 438 9.26 -4.55 -19.22
N ILE A 439 8.95 -4.66 -20.51
CA ILE A 439 7.57 -4.74 -21.03
C ILE A 439 6.78 -5.88 -20.41
N GLU A 440 7.40 -7.06 -20.35
CA GLU A 440 6.81 -8.26 -19.79
C GLU A 440 6.59 -8.13 -18.26
N ALA A 441 7.48 -7.45 -17.54
CA ALA A 441 7.28 -7.18 -16.12
C ALA A 441 6.08 -6.26 -15.88
N ILE A 442 5.84 -5.27 -16.74
CA ILE A 442 4.62 -4.46 -16.66
C ILE A 442 3.40 -5.27 -17.06
N LYS A 443 3.40 -6.04 -18.15
CA LYS A 443 2.24 -6.88 -18.51
C LYS A 443 1.88 -7.88 -17.39
N ASN A 444 2.89 -8.54 -16.81
CA ASN A 444 2.70 -9.54 -15.76
C ASN A 444 2.37 -8.93 -14.38
N ASN A 445 2.79 -7.68 -14.12
CA ASN A 445 2.62 -7.05 -12.82
C ASN A 445 1.81 -5.74 -12.85
N SER A 446 1.26 -5.28 -13.96
CA SER A 446 0.47 -4.02 -14.07
C SER A 446 -0.69 -4.00 -13.10
N SER A 447 -1.37 -5.15 -12.98
CA SER A 447 -2.40 -5.36 -11.98
C SER A 447 -1.88 -5.26 -10.56
N LEU A 448 -0.64 -5.69 -10.27
CA LEU A 448 0.00 -5.50 -8.97
C LEU A 448 0.43 -4.03 -8.78
N LEU A 449 1.12 -3.42 -9.74
CA LEU A 449 1.65 -2.05 -9.71
C LEU A 449 0.60 -1.01 -9.30
N LEU A 450 -0.66 -1.16 -9.75
CA LEU A 450 -1.77 -0.28 -9.34
C LEU A 450 -2.64 -0.78 -8.17
N ARG A 451 -2.62 -2.08 -7.84
CA ARG A 451 -3.46 -2.65 -6.77
C ARG A 451 -2.77 -2.73 -5.41
N LEU A 452 -1.46 -2.50 -5.34
CA LEU A 452 -0.72 -2.71 -4.08
C LEU A 452 -1.07 -1.68 -3.00
N HIS A 453 -1.37 -0.45 -3.39
CA HIS A 453 -1.93 0.53 -2.47
C HIS A 453 -2.66 1.65 -3.26
N PRO A 454 -4.00 1.74 -3.24
CA PRO A 454 -4.74 2.74 -4.03
C PRO A 454 -4.37 4.18 -3.66
N PHE A 455 -3.88 4.39 -2.43
CA PHE A 455 -3.46 5.68 -1.90
C PHE A 455 -1.97 5.99 -2.09
N SER A 456 -1.25 5.20 -2.91
CA SER A 456 0.10 5.55 -3.33
C SER A 456 0.09 6.56 -4.47
N MET A 457 1.19 7.29 -4.59
CA MET A 457 1.53 8.08 -5.78
C MET A 457 1.79 7.17 -6.98
N GLY A 458 2.43 6.03 -6.75
CA GLY A 458 2.92 5.15 -7.80
C GLY A 458 3.68 3.97 -7.21
N SER A 459 4.31 3.18 -8.08
CA SER A 459 5.06 2.01 -7.68
C SER A 459 6.24 1.73 -8.60
N CYS A 460 7.44 1.53 -8.06
CA CYS A 460 8.66 1.37 -8.82
C CYS A 460 9.19 -0.07 -8.72
N TYR A 461 9.45 -0.73 -9.84
CA TYR A 461 10.04 -2.07 -9.89
C TYR A 461 11.55 -1.99 -10.16
N ILE A 462 12.37 -2.27 -9.15
CA ILE A 462 13.83 -2.19 -9.20
C ILE A 462 14.42 -3.53 -8.79
N ARG A 463 15.32 -4.11 -9.61
CA ARG A 463 16.07 -5.35 -9.30
C ARG A 463 15.16 -6.48 -8.77
N LYS A 464 14.05 -6.74 -9.46
CA LYS A 464 13.03 -7.74 -9.11
C LYS A 464 12.19 -7.45 -7.84
N LYS A 465 12.31 -6.24 -7.27
CA LYS A 465 11.54 -5.81 -6.10
C LYS A 465 10.60 -4.66 -6.45
N LEU A 466 9.42 -4.67 -5.86
CA LEU A 466 8.38 -3.67 -6.08
C LEU A 466 8.27 -2.73 -4.88
N TYR A 467 8.50 -1.44 -5.12
CA TYR A 467 8.40 -0.35 -4.16
C TYR A 467 7.14 0.49 -4.42
N VAL A 468 6.55 1.09 -3.38
CA VAL A 468 5.32 1.88 -3.41
C VAL A 468 5.62 3.28 -2.89
N ILE A 469 5.38 4.30 -3.70
CA ILE A 469 5.72 5.69 -3.40
C ILE A 469 4.51 6.34 -2.71
N PHE A 470 4.68 6.97 -1.55
CA PHE A 470 3.60 7.68 -0.87
C PHE A 470 3.72 9.20 -1.03
N PRO A 471 2.62 9.97 -0.94
CA PRO A 471 2.64 11.43 -1.06
C PRO A 471 3.63 12.16 -0.13
N SER A 472 3.92 11.56 1.02
CA SER A 472 4.85 12.09 2.04
C SER A 472 6.29 11.62 1.89
N THR A 473 6.60 10.71 0.94
CA THR A 473 7.97 10.19 0.73
C THR A 473 8.78 11.00 -0.27
N LEU A 474 8.15 11.90 -1.04
CA LEU A 474 8.88 12.81 -1.92
C LEU A 474 9.32 14.02 -1.10
N PRO A 475 10.61 14.41 -1.16
CA PRO A 475 11.02 15.68 -0.59
C PRO A 475 10.10 16.77 -1.17
N LYS A 476 9.69 17.71 -0.32
CA LYS A 476 8.99 18.91 -0.77
C LYS A 476 9.87 19.53 -1.86
N GLY A 477 9.52 19.29 -3.13
CA GLY A 477 10.12 19.99 -4.25
C GLY A 477 10.02 21.47 -3.90
N GLU A 478 11.18 22.09 -3.73
CA GLU A 478 11.41 23.39 -3.09
C GLU A 478 10.16 24.27 -3.09
N GLU A 479 9.66 24.58 -1.88
CA GLU A 479 8.80 25.75 -1.70
C GLU A 479 9.50 26.91 -2.39
N GLY A 480 8.76 27.55 -3.31
CA GLY A 480 9.31 28.40 -4.35
C GLY A 480 10.38 29.33 -3.81
N VAL A 481 11.46 29.46 -4.60
CA VAL A 481 12.55 30.43 -4.43
C VAL A 481 12.08 31.58 -3.56
N SER A 482 12.49 31.51 -2.29
CA SER A 482 12.15 32.52 -1.31
C SER A 482 12.48 33.88 -1.93
N ASN A 483 11.51 34.80 -1.89
CA ASN A 483 11.67 36.20 -2.30
C ASN A 483 12.94 36.84 -1.69
N ILE A 484 13.55 36.23 -0.68
CA ILE A 484 14.86 36.56 -0.11
C ILE A 484 15.98 36.54 -1.16
N MET A 485 16.05 35.60 -2.11
CA MET A 485 17.16 35.59 -3.09
C MET A 485 17.01 36.69 -4.14
N ALA A 486 15.77 36.97 -4.58
CA ALA A 486 15.47 38.12 -5.44
C ALA A 486 15.68 39.45 -4.70
N LEU A 487 15.31 39.51 -3.41
CA LEU A 487 15.56 40.67 -2.54
C LEU A 487 17.06 40.88 -2.30
N MET A 488 17.85 39.82 -2.09
CA MET A 488 19.30 39.93 -1.95
C MET A 488 19.98 40.37 -3.24
N LEU A 489 19.53 39.87 -4.41
CA LEU A 489 20.01 40.36 -5.71
C LEU A 489 19.62 41.82 -5.96
N PHE A 490 18.43 42.24 -5.54
CA PHE A 490 17.98 43.63 -5.63
C PHE A 490 18.77 44.56 -4.69
N ILE A 491 19.06 44.12 -3.46
CA ILE A 491 19.91 44.85 -2.50
C ILE A 491 21.35 44.95 -3.03
N ALA A 492 21.89 43.87 -3.59
CA ALA A 492 23.23 43.89 -4.20
C ALA A 492 23.30 44.84 -5.40
N PHE A 493 22.27 44.88 -6.24
CA PHE A 493 22.17 45.82 -7.35
C PHE A 493 22.09 47.29 -6.87
N LEU A 494 21.29 47.56 -5.83
CA LEU A 494 21.24 48.89 -5.20
C LEU A 494 22.59 49.30 -4.59
N ALA A 495 23.30 48.37 -3.96
CA ALA A 495 24.62 48.62 -3.40
C ALA A 495 25.66 48.95 -4.49
N ILE A 496 25.62 48.25 -5.63
CA ILE A 496 26.48 48.53 -6.79
C ILE A 496 26.16 49.90 -7.39
N LEU A 497 24.88 50.24 -7.57
CA LEU A 497 24.46 51.57 -8.04
C LEU A 497 24.90 52.68 -7.08
N PHE A 498 24.77 52.46 -5.77
CA PHE A 498 25.23 53.43 -4.77
C PHE A 498 26.75 53.60 -4.82
N LEU A 499 27.50 52.49 -4.97
CA LEU A 499 28.94 52.52 -5.13
C LEU A 499 29.34 53.28 -6.40
N GLU A 500 28.64 53.08 -7.52
CA GLU A 500 28.88 53.79 -8.78
C GLU A 500 28.61 55.30 -8.65
N VAL A 501 27.55 55.69 -7.94
CA VAL A 501 27.25 57.10 -7.65
C VAL A 501 28.32 57.71 -6.74
N VAL A 502 28.74 57.02 -5.69
CA VAL A 502 29.80 57.49 -4.79
C VAL A 502 31.13 57.61 -5.53
N ILE A 503 31.52 56.62 -6.33
CA ILE A 503 32.72 56.67 -7.17
C ILE A 503 32.62 57.85 -8.14
N ARG A 504 31.52 58.02 -8.88
CA ARG A 504 31.34 59.16 -9.79
C ARG A 504 31.42 60.50 -9.06
N ARG A 505 30.92 60.60 -7.82
CA ARG A 505 30.96 61.84 -7.03
C ARG A 505 32.35 62.15 -6.47
N VAL A 506 33.07 61.13 -6.02
CA VAL A 506 34.46 61.23 -5.55
C VAL A 506 35.42 61.55 -6.70
N PHE A 507 35.18 61.00 -7.90
CA PHE A 507 35.97 61.30 -9.10
C PHE A 507 35.49 62.52 -9.89
N SER A 508 34.38 63.17 -9.51
CA SER A 508 33.97 64.48 -10.05
C SER A 508 34.46 65.66 -9.21
N GLU A 509 35.03 65.41 -8.03
CA GLU A 509 35.65 66.41 -7.16
C GLU A 509 37.20 66.35 -7.18
N VAL A 510 37.78 65.70 -8.20
CA VAL A 510 39.22 65.73 -8.53
C VAL A 510 39.46 66.57 -9.77
#